data_AF-A0A836I2H8-F1
#
_entry.id   AF-A0A836I2H8-F1
#
_cell.length_a   1.000
_cell.length_b   1.000
_cell.length_c   1.000
_cell.angle_alpha   90.00
_cell.angle_beta   90.00
_cell.angle_gamma   90.00
#
_symmetry.space_group_name_H-M   'P 1'
#
loop_
_entity.id
_entity.type
_entity.pdbx_description
1 polymer ?
#
loop_
_entity_poly.entity_id
_entity_poly.type
_entity_poly.pdbx_seq_one_letter_code
_entity_poly.pdbx_strand_id
1 'polypeptide(L)'
;MPPLAQKRRRRTSELKFHHAKRRRISAALVQRCVEREFDRTLPFWRCFIDLRLATGRVPEVVTRETQVMCRIPCKVFKRVDVVWARTTVKLRPVHPMTWQERKKGPRPPRARADAAARPAAVPVYPAKLVPSSRADSDVAPHVYTIDTVHFVHEDAYKKGVGSDHSFHVQSVVFRDAPHLLQCVGGSMVFFSLIVYTSLRLAHACDTRNCTPWQLGRELEAAMTACSESNVAPPTTSKNRRANNAPSDTAITCRARGADGDVNLHSSAQTGWAYLGRDGHDDRSAAAAAFWALRAWCPPPTVRVLILGMGGNSMAAALRLVFGAEALIEVVEVEPAVVESCILMSTLHEADVNTKVHLQDADTCLSTLPHGTYDVIYMDIFEPVHATMRNLHPWVLAARKLLKPGGLLVMNEHHLPSAESVAPYAEVFGEGNAQAVNLRGWSESIVVCVAPGDAATDKYSLDVSKTHANIAFDIYEALVPGWLPHFSWLVTAKTYRHNGIRCRLWTS
;
A
#
# COMPACT_ATOMS: atom_id res chain seq x y z
N MET A 1 19.73 -80.10 -44.54
CA MET A 1 19.73 -79.05 -43.50
C MET A 1 18.33 -78.46 -43.42
N PRO A 2 17.73 -78.31 -42.22
CA PRO A 2 16.37 -77.79 -42.07
C PRO A 2 16.31 -76.26 -42.25
N PRO A 3 15.14 -75.68 -42.58
CA PRO A 3 15.01 -74.25 -42.82
C PRO A 3 15.03 -73.46 -41.49
N LEU A 4 15.79 -72.37 -41.49
CA LEU A 4 15.91 -71.44 -40.36
C LEU A 4 14.57 -70.77 -40.04
N ALA A 5 14.17 -70.87 -38.78
CA ALA A 5 12.94 -70.27 -38.25
C ALA A 5 12.95 -68.73 -38.34
N GLN A 6 11.84 -68.19 -38.83
CA GLN A 6 11.57 -66.76 -38.97
C GLN A 6 11.58 -66.05 -37.59
N LYS A 7 12.52 -65.12 -37.38
CA LYS A 7 12.57 -64.25 -36.19
C LYS A 7 11.32 -63.36 -36.15
N ARG A 8 10.49 -63.58 -35.12
CA ARG A 8 9.29 -62.81 -34.78
C ARG A 8 9.68 -61.35 -34.47
N ARG A 9 9.28 -60.42 -35.36
CA ARG A 9 9.47 -58.97 -35.22
C ARG A 9 8.63 -58.47 -34.03
N ARG A 10 9.28 -58.05 -32.94
CA ARG A 10 8.59 -57.41 -31.79
C ARG A 10 7.93 -56.12 -32.28
N ARG A 11 6.60 -56.07 -32.25
CA ARG A 11 5.84 -54.82 -32.37
C ARG A 11 6.25 -53.90 -31.21
N THR A 12 6.74 -52.72 -31.53
CA THR A 12 6.95 -51.61 -30.60
C THR A 12 5.62 -51.33 -29.92
N SER A 13 5.52 -51.68 -28.64
CA SER A 13 4.41 -51.26 -27.79
C SER A 13 4.47 -49.74 -27.69
N GLU A 14 3.47 -49.07 -28.25
CA GLU A 14 3.20 -47.65 -27.99
C GLU A 14 3.21 -47.44 -26.47
N LEU A 15 4.21 -46.72 -25.98
CA LEU A 15 4.24 -46.18 -24.63
C LEU A 15 3.05 -45.23 -24.52
N LYS A 16 1.92 -45.74 -24.05
CA LYS A 16 0.77 -44.93 -23.64
C LYS A 16 1.22 -44.11 -22.44
N PHE A 17 1.68 -42.89 -22.69
CA PHE A 17 1.86 -41.88 -21.65
C PHE A 17 0.48 -41.59 -21.06
N HIS A 18 0.15 -42.26 -19.96
CA HIS A 18 -0.94 -41.84 -19.12
C HIS A 18 -0.61 -40.44 -18.61
N HIS A 19 -1.21 -39.42 -19.22
CA HIS A 19 -1.29 -38.09 -18.63
C HIS A 19 -2.04 -38.24 -17.30
N ALA A 20 -1.31 -38.50 -16.22
CA ALA A 20 -1.85 -38.49 -14.89
C ALA A 20 -2.52 -37.12 -14.70
N LYS A 21 -3.86 -37.10 -14.57
CA LYS A 21 -4.63 -35.89 -14.28
C LYS A 21 -3.98 -35.21 -13.08
N ARG A 22 -3.24 -34.14 -13.34
CA ARG A 22 -2.59 -33.37 -12.28
C ARG A 22 -3.69 -32.78 -11.42
N ARG A 23 -3.71 -33.13 -10.13
CA ARG A 23 -4.67 -32.54 -9.18
C ARG A 23 -4.33 -31.05 -9.04
N ARG A 24 -5.32 -30.19 -9.20
CA ARG A 24 -5.21 -28.76 -8.87
C ARG A 24 -5.51 -28.55 -7.39
N ILE A 25 -4.93 -27.52 -6.79
CA ILE A 25 -5.27 -27.08 -5.44
C ILE A 25 -6.77 -26.72 -5.34
N SER A 26 -7.43 -27.24 -4.30
CA SER A 26 -8.87 -27.03 -4.06
C SER A 26 -9.16 -25.61 -3.56
N ALA A 27 -10.35 -25.09 -3.84
CA ALA A 27 -10.78 -23.76 -3.37
C ALA A 27 -10.72 -23.63 -1.84
N ALA A 28 -11.16 -24.67 -1.10
CA ALA A 28 -11.10 -24.70 0.36
C ALA A 28 -9.65 -24.61 0.90
N LEU A 29 -8.68 -25.21 0.20
CA LEU A 29 -7.28 -25.10 0.60
C LEU A 29 -6.72 -23.71 0.27
N VAL A 30 -7.09 -23.13 -0.88
CA VAL A 30 -6.72 -21.76 -1.23
C VAL A 30 -7.20 -20.78 -0.17
N GLN A 31 -8.49 -20.82 0.19
CA GLN A 31 -9.06 -19.93 1.21
C GLN A 31 -8.32 -20.04 2.54
N ARG A 32 -8.10 -21.26 3.05
CA ARG A 32 -7.39 -21.49 4.32
C ARG A 32 -5.96 -20.94 4.30
N CYS A 33 -5.27 -21.08 3.17
CA CYS A 33 -3.91 -20.57 3.03
C CYS A 33 -3.87 -19.04 2.91
N VAL A 34 -4.85 -18.44 2.23
CA VAL A 34 -5.04 -16.98 2.22
C VAL A 34 -5.31 -16.45 3.62
N GLU A 35 -6.20 -17.08 4.39
CA GLU A 35 -6.46 -16.74 5.79
C GLU A 35 -5.16 -16.78 6.63
N ARG A 36 -4.39 -17.86 6.52
CA ARG A 36 -3.11 -17.96 7.25
C ARG A 36 -2.15 -16.83 6.88
N GLU A 37 -2.08 -16.48 5.60
CA GLU A 37 -1.24 -15.38 5.16
C GLU A 37 -1.75 -14.03 5.69
N PHE A 38 -3.06 -13.79 5.62
CA PHE A 38 -3.69 -12.60 6.16
C PHE A 38 -3.28 -12.36 7.61
N ASP A 39 -3.36 -13.38 8.48
CA ASP A 39 -2.93 -13.24 9.89
C ASP A 39 -1.44 -12.94 10.02
N ARG A 40 -0.61 -13.55 9.18
CA ARG A 40 0.84 -13.36 9.19
C ARG A 40 1.21 -11.91 8.86
N THR A 41 0.53 -11.31 7.88
CA THR A 41 0.89 -9.99 7.34
C THR A 41 0.09 -8.84 7.95
N LEU A 42 -1.09 -9.08 8.53
CA LEU A 42 -1.94 -8.05 9.13
C LEU A 42 -1.22 -7.11 10.11
N PRO A 43 -0.30 -7.58 10.99
CA PRO A 43 0.40 -6.70 11.92
C PRO A 43 1.26 -5.60 11.26
N PHE A 44 1.56 -5.75 9.97
CA PHE A 44 2.36 -4.81 9.18
C PHE A 44 1.49 -3.84 8.35
N TRP A 45 0.18 -4.03 8.36
CA TRP A 45 -0.72 -3.18 7.61
C TRP A 45 -1.08 -1.93 8.40
N ARG A 46 -1.33 -0.86 7.66
CA ARG A 46 -1.56 0.46 8.22
C ARG A 46 -2.74 0.48 9.18
N CYS A 47 -3.87 -0.13 8.84
CA CYS A 47 -5.04 -0.15 9.73
C CYS A 47 -4.74 -0.75 11.12
N PHE A 48 -3.88 -1.78 11.17
CA PHE A 48 -3.44 -2.40 12.40
C PHE A 48 -2.48 -1.50 13.17
N ILE A 49 -1.51 -0.90 12.47
CA ILE A 49 -0.52 0.02 13.05
C ILE A 49 -1.20 1.28 13.61
N ASP A 50 -2.10 1.89 12.86
CA ASP A 50 -2.82 3.10 13.25
C ASP A 50 -3.69 2.83 14.48
N LEU A 51 -4.41 1.69 14.51
CA LEU A 51 -5.17 1.29 15.70
C LEU A 51 -4.26 1.08 16.93
N ARG A 52 -3.09 0.47 16.73
CA ARG A 52 -2.10 0.28 17.79
C ARG A 52 -1.58 1.61 18.34
N LEU A 53 -1.27 2.55 17.46
CA LEU A 53 -0.77 3.87 17.84
C LEU A 53 -1.83 4.70 18.55
N ALA A 54 -3.06 4.72 18.03
CA ALA A 54 -4.17 5.47 18.60
C ALA A 54 -4.57 5.00 20.01
N THR A 55 -4.43 3.70 20.28
CA THR A 55 -4.88 3.10 21.54
C THR A 55 -3.75 2.81 22.52
N GLY A 56 -2.48 2.85 22.07
CA GLY A 56 -1.32 2.38 22.83
C GLY A 56 -1.34 0.87 23.13
N ARG A 57 -2.27 0.12 22.51
CA ARG A 57 -2.56 -1.29 22.80
C ARG A 57 -2.33 -2.15 21.56
N VAL A 58 -2.02 -3.43 21.73
CA VAL A 58 -1.83 -4.34 20.58
C VAL A 58 -3.21 -4.79 20.11
N PRO A 59 -3.60 -4.57 18.85
CA PRO A 59 -4.86 -5.10 18.34
C PRO A 59 -4.81 -6.63 18.25
N GLU A 60 -5.88 -7.29 18.67
CA GLU A 60 -6.10 -8.72 18.51
C GLU A 60 -7.27 -8.99 17.57
N VAL A 61 -7.15 -10.03 16.75
CA VAL A 61 -8.23 -10.51 15.88
C VAL A 61 -9.27 -11.22 16.75
N VAL A 62 -10.46 -10.63 16.86
CA VAL A 62 -11.60 -11.22 17.57
C VAL A 62 -12.30 -12.24 16.69
N THR A 63 -12.62 -11.84 15.47
CA THR A 63 -13.24 -12.67 14.44
C THR A 63 -12.75 -12.21 13.08
N ARG A 64 -12.74 -13.14 12.13
CA ARG A 64 -12.55 -12.83 10.72
C ARG A 64 -13.40 -13.73 9.86
N GLU A 65 -13.79 -13.22 8.71
CA GLU A 65 -14.46 -13.97 7.67
C GLU A 65 -13.79 -13.65 6.34
N THR A 66 -13.22 -14.67 5.70
CA THR A 66 -12.52 -14.55 4.42
C THR A 66 -13.29 -15.26 3.32
N GLN A 67 -13.50 -14.57 2.19
CA GLN A 67 -14.12 -15.11 1.00
C GLN A 67 -13.19 -14.93 -0.20
N VAL A 68 -13.02 -15.98 -1.01
CA VAL A 68 -12.36 -15.86 -2.31
C VAL A 68 -13.37 -15.28 -3.30
N MET A 69 -13.10 -14.08 -3.80
CA MET A 69 -13.99 -13.34 -4.69
C MET A 69 -13.82 -13.79 -6.14
N CYS A 70 -12.57 -13.97 -6.58
CA CYS A 70 -12.26 -14.53 -7.89
C CYS A 70 -10.94 -15.30 -7.87
N ARG A 71 -10.79 -16.22 -8.83
CA ARG A 71 -9.58 -16.99 -9.08
C ARG A 71 -9.40 -17.11 -10.59
N ILE A 72 -8.40 -16.44 -11.13
CA ILE A 72 -8.19 -16.29 -12.57
C ILE A 72 -6.83 -16.91 -12.94
N PRO A 73 -6.78 -17.92 -13.82
CA PRO A 73 -5.52 -18.51 -14.25
C PRO A 73 -4.65 -17.49 -15.00
N CYS A 74 -3.37 -17.43 -14.64
CA CYS A 74 -2.40 -16.57 -15.32
C CYS A 74 -2.14 -17.06 -16.75
N LYS A 75 -1.95 -16.13 -17.69
CA LYS A 75 -1.58 -16.41 -19.08
C LYS A 75 -0.06 -16.42 -19.28
N VAL A 76 0.65 -15.54 -18.58
CA VAL A 76 2.12 -15.42 -18.65
C VAL A 76 2.77 -16.34 -17.62
N PHE A 77 2.35 -16.26 -16.36
CA PHE A 77 2.89 -17.10 -15.28
C PHE A 77 2.24 -18.49 -15.29
N LYS A 78 2.82 -19.42 -16.05
CA LYS A 78 2.27 -20.77 -16.20
C LYS A 78 2.07 -21.45 -14.85
N ARG A 79 0.89 -22.03 -14.65
CA ARG A 79 0.50 -22.79 -13.45
C ARG A 79 0.41 -21.92 -12.18
N VAL A 80 0.19 -20.64 -12.35
CA VAL A 80 -0.12 -19.69 -11.28
C VAL A 80 -1.53 -19.16 -11.54
N ASP A 81 -2.30 -18.97 -10.49
CA ASP A 81 -3.58 -18.27 -10.54
C ASP A 81 -3.47 -16.97 -9.75
N VAL A 82 -4.10 -15.91 -10.24
CA VAL A 82 -4.40 -14.71 -9.45
C VAL A 82 -5.63 -15.01 -8.59
N VAL A 83 -5.52 -14.82 -7.29
CA VAL A 83 -6.61 -14.99 -6.33
C VAL A 83 -6.88 -13.66 -5.65
N TRP A 84 -8.11 -13.19 -5.75
CA TRP A 84 -8.60 -12.06 -5.00
C TRP A 84 -9.45 -12.56 -3.83
N ALA A 85 -9.13 -12.11 -2.62
CA ALA A 85 -9.88 -12.46 -1.43
C ALA A 85 -10.35 -11.20 -0.70
N ARG A 86 -11.54 -11.28 -0.11
CA ARG A 86 -12.09 -10.27 0.78
C ARG A 86 -12.12 -10.83 2.18
N THR A 87 -11.61 -10.06 3.14
CA THR A 87 -11.66 -10.41 4.55
C THR A 87 -12.30 -9.29 5.35
N THR A 88 -13.37 -9.61 6.06
CA THR A 88 -13.92 -8.74 7.11
C THR A 88 -13.31 -9.16 8.44
N VAL A 89 -12.53 -8.28 9.06
CA VAL A 89 -11.81 -8.55 10.31
C VAL A 89 -12.32 -7.62 11.42
N LYS A 90 -12.54 -8.20 12.61
CA LYS A 90 -12.84 -7.45 13.83
C LYS A 90 -11.61 -7.41 14.72
N LEU A 91 -11.09 -6.22 14.98
CA LEU A 91 -9.93 -5.98 15.83
C LEU A 91 -10.34 -5.38 17.16
N ARG A 92 -9.78 -5.91 18.26
CA ARG A 92 -9.93 -5.35 19.60
C ARG A 92 -8.58 -4.94 20.15
N PRO A 93 -8.38 -3.68 20.57
CA PRO A 93 -7.17 -3.28 21.28
C PRO A 93 -7.10 -3.98 22.64
N VAL A 94 -6.04 -4.75 22.88
CA VAL A 94 -5.81 -5.39 24.18
C VAL A 94 -4.54 -4.87 24.83
N HIS A 95 -4.51 -4.87 26.16
CA HIS A 95 -3.29 -4.56 26.88
C HIS A 95 -2.19 -5.55 26.48
N PRO A 96 -1.00 -5.08 26.09
CA PRO A 96 0.12 -5.97 25.86
C PRO A 96 0.39 -6.71 27.16
N MET A 97 0.23 -8.04 27.16
CA MET A 97 0.56 -8.84 28.33
C MET A 97 1.98 -8.50 28.77
N THR A 98 2.11 -8.07 30.01
CA THR A 98 3.41 -7.85 30.62
C THR A 98 4.21 -9.14 30.55
N TRP A 99 5.54 -9.04 30.50
CA TRP A 99 6.40 -10.23 30.49
C TRP A 99 6.11 -11.17 31.68
N GLN A 100 5.71 -10.61 32.82
CA GLN A 100 5.32 -11.37 34.01
C GLN A 100 3.99 -12.11 33.80
N GLU A 101 2.99 -11.47 33.17
CA GLU A 101 1.74 -12.13 32.78
C GLU A 101 1.98 -13.22 31.73
N ARG A 102 2.87 -13.01 30.74
CA ARG A 102 3.26 -14.06 29.78
C ARG A 102 3.93 -15.26 30.46
N LYS A 103 4.73 -15.02 31.51
CA LYS A 103 5.37 -16.09 32.28
C LYS A 103 4.39 -16.85 33.17
N LYS A 104 3.41 -16.16 33.74
CA LYS A 104 2.41 -16.73 34.67
C LYS A 104 1.15 -17.24 33.97
N GLY A 105 0.92 -16.82 32.74
CA GLY A 105 -0.19 -17.26 31.92
C GLY A 105 -0.12 -18.76 31.66
N PRO A 106 -1.28 -19.42 31.43
CA PRO A 106 -1.31 -20.83 31.10
C PRO A 106 -0.38 -21.07 29.90
N ARG A 107 0.67 -21.87 30.12
CA ARG A 107 1.52 -22.32 29.01
C ARG A 107 0.58 -22.94 27.98
N PRO A 108 0.65 -22.54 26.69
CA PRO A 108 -0.14 -23.19 25.66
C PRO A 108 0.07 -24.70 25.78
N PRO A 109 -1.00 -25.50 25.75
CA PRO A 109 -0.90 -26.94 25.99
C PRO A 109 0.17 -27.48 25.06
N ARG A 110 1.27 -27.98 25.65
CA ARG A 110 2.23 -28.79 24.91
C ARG A 110 1.41 -29.94 24.35
N ALA A 111 1.31 -30.01 23.02
CA ALA A 111 0.78 -31.19 22.35
C ALA A 111 1.66 -32.38 22.76
N ARG A 112 1.26 -33.08 23.82
CA ARG A 112 1.81 -34.36 24.21
C ARG A 112 0.70 -35.38 24.03
N ALA A 113 1.01 -36.35 23.19
CA ALA A 113 0.34 -37.62 23.14
C ALA A 113 0.32 -38.25 24.55
N ASP A 114 -0.77 -38.97 24.78
CA ASP A 114 -1.00 -39.94 25.84
C ASP A 114 -1.48 -39.42 27.20
N ALA A 115 -2.71 -39.86 27.50
CA ALA A 115 -3.45 -39.68 28.71
C ALA A 115 -3.02 -40.67 29.81
N ALA A 116 -3.04 -40.24 31.06
CA ALA A 116 -3.48 -41.06 32.20
C ALA A 116 -3.79 -40.17 33.42
N ALA A 117 -4.88 -40.51 34.10
CA ALA A 117 -5.52 -39.75 35.17
C ALA A 117 -4.91 -39.95 36.56
N ARG A 118 -5.04 -38.95 37.44
CA ARG A 118 -5.74 -39.02 38.75
C ARG A 118 -5.63 -37.71 39.58
N PRO A 119 -6.53 -37.48 40.57
CA PRO A 119 -6.79 -36.18 41.20
C PRO A 119 -6.17 -36.04 42.60
N ALA A 120 -5.92 -34.80 43.07
CA ALA A 120 -6.14 -34.40 44.47
C ALA A 120 -5.83 -32.91 44.76
N ALA A 121 -6.66 -32.38 45.67
CA ALA A 121 -6.43 -31.34 46.67
C ALA A 121 -6.38 -29.85 46.26
N VAL A 122 -7.44 -29.16 46.65
CA VAL A 122 -7.59 -27.70 46.70
C VAL A 122 -7.03 -27.18 48.03
N PRO A 123 -6.12 -26.18 48.04
CA PRO A 123 -5.92 -25.34 49.20
C PRO A 123 -6.68 -24.02 49.03
N VAL A 124 -7.56 -23.74 49.99
CA VAL A 124 -8.19 -22.44 50.20
C VAL A 124 -7.15 -21.52 50.83
N TYR A 125 -6.81 -20.42 50.14
CA TYR A 125 -6.07 -19.28 50.73
C TYR A 125 -6.92 -18.00 50.63
N PRO A 126 -6.86 -17.11 51.63
CA PRO A 126 -7.71 -15.94 51.71
C PRO A 126 -7.31 -14.88 50.69
N ALA A 127 -8.35 -14.25 50.12
CA ALA A 127 -8.27 -13.20 49.13
C ALA A 127 -7.37 -12.05 49.58
N LYS A 128 -6.23 -11.87 48.89
CA LYS A 128 -5.54 -10.58 48.83
C LYS A 128 -6.26 -9.73 47.78
N LEU A 129 -6.67 -8.55 48.21
CA LEU A 129 -7.26 -7.49 47.40
C LEU A 129 -6.56 -7.39 46.03
N VAL A 130 -7.28 -7.85 45.02
CA VAL A 130 -7.01 -7.54 43.62
C VAL A 130 -7.29 -6.03 43.48
N PRO A 131 -6.37 -5.21 42.95
CA PRO A 131 -6.73 -3.86 42.55
C PRO A 131 -7.83 -4.04 41.50
N SER A 132 -9.03 -3.54 41.79
CA SER A 132 -10.17 -3.60 40.91
C SER A 132 -9.74 -3.22 39.48
N SER A 133 -9.71 -4.21 38.59
CA SER A 133 -9.57 -4.03 37.15
C SER A 133 -10.80 -3.26 36.68
N ARG A 134 -10.72 -1.93 36.75
CA ARG A 134 -11.73 -1.03 36.21
C ARG A 134 -11.88 -1.32 34.72
N ALA A 135 -13.00 -1.96 34.38
CA ALA A 135 -13.71 -1.94 33.11
C ALA A 135 -12.83 -1.73 31.86
N ASP A 136 -12.00 -2.70 31.54
CA ASP A 136 -11.22 -2.70 30.29
C ASP A 136 -11.90 -3.50 29.16
N SER A 137 -13.13 -3.95 29.41
CA SER A 137 -13.88 -4.90 28.59
C SER A 137 -14.84 -4.29 27.57
N ASP A 138 -14.99 -2.97 27.51
CA ASP A 138 -16.10 -2.33 26.77
C ASP A 138 -15.72 -1.51 25.54
N VAL A 139 -14.46 -1.57 25.08
CA VAL A 139 -14.12 -0.97 23.79
C VAL A 139 -14.70 -1.83 22.67
N ALA A 140 -15.69 -1.28 21.95
CA ALA A 140 -16.30 -1.91 20.80
C ALA A 140 -15.21 -2.30 19.77
N PRO A 141 -15.28 -3.51 19.17
CA PRO A 141 -14.29 -3.93 18.19
C PRO A 141 -14.37 -3.06 16.92
N HIS A 142 -13.21 -2.74 16.36
CA HIS A 142 -13.09 -2.07 15.07
C HIS A 142 -13.30 -3.09 13.95
N VAL A 143 -14.14 -2.77 12.98
CA VAL A 143 -14.43 -3.66 11.84
C VAL A 143 -13.79 -3.07 10.60
N TYR A 144 -13.02 -3.88 9.88
CA TYR A 144 -12.38 -3.50 8.61
C TYR A 144 -12.74 -4.49 7.52
N THR A 145 -13.04 -3.99 6.32
CA THR A 145 -13.16 -4.82 5.11
C THR A 145 -11.91 -4.63 4.25
N ILE A 146 -11.14 -5.70 4.07
CA ILE A 146 -9.84 -5.65 3.41
C ILE A 146 -9.82 -6.66 2.27
N ASP A 147 -9.46 -6.18 1.09
CA ASP A 147 -9.26 -6.99 -0.10
C ASP A 147 -7.76 -7.27 -0.27
N THR A 148 -7.39 -8.52 -0.57
CA THR A 148 -6.02 -8.96 -0.80
C THR A 148 -5.87 -9.69 -2.13
N VAL A 149 -4.74 -9.46 -2.79
CA VAL A 149 -4.38 -10.12 -4.06
C VAL A 149 -3.21 -11.07 -3.82
N HIS A 150 -3.32 -12.28 -4.34
CA HIS A 150 -2.32 -13.34 -4.18
C HIS A 150 -2.02 -14.03 -5.50
N PHE A 151 -0.76 -14.43 -5.68
CA PHE A 151 -0.40 -15.44 -6.68
C PHE A 151 -0.39 -16.83 -6.02
N VAL A 152 -1.06 -17.80 -6.64
CA VAL A 152 -1.23 -19.14 -6.11
C VAL A 152 -0.83 -20.19 -7.14
N HIS A 153 0.20 -20.97 -6.83
CA HIS A 153 0.65 -22.06 -7.69
C HIS A 153 -0.34 -23.23 -7.68
N GLU A 154 -0.58 -23.83 -8.85
CA GLU A 154 -1.50 -24.98 -8.98
C GLU A 154 -1.12 -26.17 -8.07
N ASP A 155 0.17 -26.32 -7.75
CA ASP A 155 0.75 -27.38 -6.93
C ASP A 155 1.12 -26.96 -5.51
N ALA A 156 0.63 -25.82 -5.02
CA ALA A 156 0.81 -25.33 -3.65
C ALA A 156 0.40 -26.33 -2.55
N TYR A 157 -0.35 -27.39 -2.88
CA TYR A 157 -0.70 -28.48 -1.97
C TYR A 157 0.45 -29.48 -1.73
N LYS A 158 1.51 -29.44 -2.54
CA LYS A 158 2.72 -30.25 -2.37
C LYS A 158 3.75 -29.43 -1.60
N LYS A 159 4.46 -30.08 -0.67
CA LYS A 159 5.64 -29.47 -0.04
C LYS A 159 6.68 -29.13 -1.12
N GLY A 160 7.22 -27.92 -1.10
CA GLY A 160 8.30 -27.46 -1.97
C GLY A 160 8.08 -26.01 -2.45
N VAL A 161 8.82 -25.61 -3.50
CA VAL A 161 8.80 -24.25 -4.08
C VAL A 161 7.38 -23.71 -4.28
N GLY A 162 6.47 -24.53 -4.83
CA GLY A 162 5.07 -24.13 -5.03
C GLY A 162 4.32 -23.81 -3.73
N SER A 163 4.62 -24.44 -2.58
CA SER A 163 4.00 -24.10 -1.30
C SER A 163 4.61 -22.87 -0.63
N ASP A 164 5.91 -22.65 -0.83
CA ASP A 164 6.69 -21.65 -0.09
C ASP A 164 6.55 -20.25 -0.69
N HIS A 165 6.25 -20.18 -2.00
CA HIS A 165 6.04 -18.93 -2.74
C HIS A 165 4.58 -18.66 -3.10
N SER A 166 3.66 -19.57 -2.77
CA SER A 166 2.23 -19.31 -2.95
C SER A 166 1.67 -18.48 -1.81
N PHE A 167 0.60 -17.76 -2.12
CA PHE A 167 -0.18 -16.97 -1.18
C PHE A 167 0.50 -15.72 -0.63
N HIS A 168 1.76 -15.40 -0.97
CA HIS A 168 2.34 -14.10 -0.60
C HIS A 168 1.43 -12.97 -1.05
N VAL A 169 1.10 -12.08 -0.13
CA VAL A 169 0.28 -10.90 -0.40
C VAL A 169 1.01 -10.01 -1.39
N GLN A 170 0.37 -9.74 -2.51
CA GLN A 170 0.88 -8.85 -3.56
C GLN A 170 0.38 -7.43 -3.40
N SER A 171 -0.87 -7.31 -2.98
CA SER A 171 -1.51 -6.03 -2.77
C SER A 171 -2.57 -6.16 -1.71
N VAL A 172 -2.77 -5.07 -0.98
CA VAL A 172 -3.80 -4.92 0.04
C VAL A 172 -4.58 -3.66 -0.27
N VAL A 173 -5.89 -3.78 -0.41
CA VAL A 173 -6.82 -2.69 -0.68
C VAL A 173 -7.73 -2.56 0.53
N PHE A 174 -7.70 -1.41 1.20
CA PHE A 174 -8.67 -1.14 2.25
C PHE A 174 -9.98 -0.74 1.60
N ARG A 175 -10.98 -1.63 1.57
CA ARG A 175 -12.17 -1.47 0.71
C ARG A 175 -12.96 -0.22 1.02
N ASP A 176 -13.09 0.09 2.30
CA ASP A 176 -13.89 1.22 2.79
C ASP A 176 -13.16 2.56 2.60
N ALA A 177 -11.84 2.52 2.39
CA ALA A 177 -11.00 3.69 2.13
C ALA A 177 -9.80 3.33 1.24
N PRO A 178 -10.00 3.07 -0.07
CA PRO A 178 -8.95 2.54 -0.96
C PRO A 178 -7.73 3.47 -1.10
N HIS A 179 -7.94 4.76 -0.83
CA HIS A 179 -6.90 5.79 -0.81
C HIS A 179 -5.94 5.67 0.39
N LEU A 180 -6.37 5.03 1.47
CA LEU A 180 -5.52 4.69 2.60
C LEU A 180 -4.73 3.43 2.27
N LEU A 181 -3.62 3.65 1.57
CA LEU A 181 -2.74 2.57 1.14
C LEU A 181 -2.28 1.72 2.33
N GLN A 182 -2.26 0.43 2.07
CA GLN A 182 -1.81 -0.61 2.98
C GLN A 182 -0.47 -1.17 2.46
N CYS A 183 0.22 -1.94 3.31
CA CYS A 183 1.52 -2.56 3.03
C CYS A 183 2.58 -1.59 2.46
N VAL A 184 3.54 -2.15 1.71
CA VAL A 184 4.72 -1.48 1.13
C VAL A 184 4.35 -0.39 0.14
N GLY A 185 3.35 -0.64 -0.72
CA GLY A 185 2.92 0.33 -1.73
C GLY A 185 2.50 1.68 -1.12
N GLY A 186 1.91 1.65 0.09
CA GLY A 186 1.68 2.85 0.89
C GLY A 186 2.96 3.56 1.24
N SER A 187 3.88 2.87 1.92
CA SER A 187 5.16 3.45 2.31
C SER A 187 5.94 4.02 1.12
N MET A 188 5.89 3.39 -0.06
CA MET A 188 6.52 3.91 -1.30
C MET A 188 5.97 5.29 -1.68
N VAL A 189 4.64 5.40 -1.79
CA VAL A 189 3.97 6.66 -2.13
C VAL A 189 4.28 7.72 -1.08
N PHE A 190 4.08 7.40 0.20
CA PHE A 190 4.28 8.36 1.29
C PHE A 190 5.72 8.85 1.37
N PHE A 191 6.69 7.95 1.29
CA PHE A 191 8.11 8.32 1.33
C PHE A 191 8.48 9.18 0.12
N SER A 192 8.04 8.82 -1.08
CA SER A 192 8.35 9.58 -2.30
C SER A 192 7.83 11.02 -2.25
N LEU A 193 6.62 11.24 -1.73
CA LEU A 193 6.04 12.57 -1.63
C LEU A 193 6.69 13.42 -0.54
N ILE A 194 7.02 12.82 0.59
CA ILE A 194 7.76 13.48 1.67
C ILE A 194 9.15 13.88 1.15
N VAL A 195 9.81 13.00 0.39
CA VAL A 195 11.08 13.29 -0.26
C VAL A 195 10.94 14.44 -1.26
N TYR A 196 9.98 14.37 -2.19
CA TYR A 196 9.75 15.41 -3.20
C TYR A 196 9.65 16.80 -2.57
N THR A 197 8.77 16.93 -1.58
CA THR A 197 8.52 18.21 -0.90
C THR A 197 9.73 18.63 -0.06
N SER A 198 10.41 17.69 0.60
CA SER A 198 11.61 17.99 1.39
C SER A 198 12.77 18.53 0.56
N LEU A 199 12.98 18.02 -0.65
CA LEU A 199 14.01 18.51 -1.57
C LEU A 199 13.77 19.98 -1.92
N ARG A 200 12.53 20.33 -2.26
CA ARG A 200 12.14 21.70 -2.59
C ARG A 200 12.24 22.64 -1.38
N LEU A 201 11.90 22.15 -0.19
CA LEU A 201 12.10 22.90 1.06
C LEU A 201 13.59 23.17 1.31
N ALA A 202 14.46 22.17 1.13
CA ALA A 202 15.90 22.33 1.28
C ALA A 202 16.48 23.35 0.28
N HIS A 203 16.07 23.28 -0.99
CA HIS A 203 16.42 24.27 -1.99
C HIS A 203 15.94 25.69 -1.64
N ALA A 204 14.69 25.82 -1.16
CA ALA A 204 14.16 27.11 -0.74
C ALA A 204 14.93 27.69 0.44
N CYS A 205 15.31 26.86 1.42
CA CYS A 205 16.15 27.26 2.54
C CYS A 205 17.51 27.78 2.07
N ASP A 206 18.18 27.08 1.16
CA ASP A 206 19.46 27.48 0.57
C ASP A 206 19.32 28.81 -0.18
N THR A 207 18.32 28.93 -1.06
CA THR A 207 18.07 30.14 -1.86
C THR A 207 17.72 31.36 -1.01
N ARG A 208 16.96 31.17 0.08
CA ARG A 208 16.54 32.23 1.00
C ARG A 208 17.55 32.49 2.12
N ASN A 209 18.61 31.68 2.20
CA ASN A 209 19.56 31.67 3.30
C ASN A 209 18.87 31.59 4.67
N CYS A 210 17.91 30.67 4.81
CA CYS A 210 17.15 30.44 6.04
C CYS A 210 17.26 28.99 6.50
N THR A 211 16.96 28.77 7.78
CA THR A 211 16.86 27.43 8.34
C THR A 211 15.51 26.77 7.99
N PRO A 212 15.43 25.43 8.00
CA PRO A 212 14.16 24.73 7.81
C PRO A 212 13.11 25.10 8.86
N TRP A 213 13.55 25.41 10.09
CA TRP A 213 12.65 25.83 11.16
C TRP A 213 12.02 27.19 10.89
N GLN A 214 12.79 28.16 10.37
CA GLN A 214 12.26 29.46 9.96
C GLN A 214 11.23 29.30 8.84
N LEU A 215 11.55 28.51 7.81
CA LEU A 215 10.61 28.23 6.72
C LEU A 215 9.35 27.51 7.20
N GLY A 216 9.48 26.55 8.12
CA GLY A 216 8.33 25.88 8.74
C GLY A 216 7.38 26.86 9.44
N ARG A 217 7.93 27.81 10.20
CA ARG A 217 7.14 28.87 10.86
C ARG A 217 6.43 29.80 9.88
N GLU A 218 7.05 30.09 8.73
CA GLU A 218 6.40 30.88 7.67
C GLU A 218 5.17 30.15 7.10
N LEU A 219 5.22 28.82 7.02
CA LEU A 219 4.14 27.98 6.48
C LEU A 219 3.05 27.64 7.50
N GLU A 220 3.33 27.76 8.80
CA GLU A 220 2.43 27.38 9.90
C GLU A 220 1.06 28.07 9.83
N ALA A 221 1.03 29.36 9.47
CA ALA A 221 -0.22 30.09 9.28
C ALA A 221 -1.08 29.52 8.14
N ALA A 222 -0.44 29.12 7.02
CA ALA A 222 -1.14 28.51 5.90
C ALA A 222 -1.63 27.09 6.25
N MET A 223 -0.81 26.29 6.96
CA MET A 223 -1.21 24.97 7.46
C MET A 223 -2.41 25.04 8.40
N THR A 224 -2.42 26.01 9.32
CA THR A 224 -3.51 26.23 10.27
C THR A 224 -4.79 26.64 9.54
N ALA A 225 -4.72 27.66 8.68
CA ALA A 225 -5.87 28.13 7.91
C ALA A 225 -6.47 27.04 6.99
N CYS A 226 -5.62 26.21 6.38
CA CYS A 226 -6.07 25.08 5.56
C CYS A 226 -6.76 24.01 6.42
N SER A 227 -6.19 23.67 7.58
CA SER A 227 -6.73 22.64 8.48
C SER A 227 -8.08 23.02 9.10
N GLU A 228 -8.25 24.28 9.53
CA GLU A 228 -9.51 24.77 10.10
C GLU A 228 -10.67 24.71 9.09
N SER A 229 -10.38 24.96 7.81
CA SER A 229 -11.38 24.88 6.74
C SER A 229 -11.91 23.47 6.50
N ASN A 230 -11.10 22.43 6.78
CA ASN A 230 -11.48 21.03 6.62
C ASN A 230 -12.35 20.49 7.77
N VAL A 231 -12.39 21.19 8.92
CA VAL A 231 -13.11 20.75 10.14
C VAL A 231 -14.48 21.42 10.28
N ALA A 232 -14.80 22.44 9.49
CA ALA A 232 -16.06 23.18 9.61
C ALA A 232 -17.28 22.25 9.39
N PRO A 233 -18.16 22.07 10.40
CA PRO A 233 -19.34 21.24 10.24
C PRO A 233 -20.26 21.86 9.18
N PRO A 234 -21.01 21.06 8.41
CA PRO A 234 -22.04 21.59 7.52
C PRO A 234 -23.05 22.34 8.38
N THR A 235 -22.98 23.66 8.36
CA THR A 235 -23.98 24.51 9.01
C THR A 235 -25.32 24.18 8.36
N THR A 236 -26.24 23.71 9.18
CA THR A 236 -27.64 23.50 8.81
C THR A 236 -28.17 24.81 8.26
N SER A 237 -28.30 24.86 6.92
CA SER A 237 -28.99 25.94 6.23
C SER A 237 -30.40 25.99 6.81
N LYS A 238 -30.66 27.03 7.59
CA LYS A 238 -31.99 27.34 8.12
C LYS A 238 -32.94 27.43 6.92
N ASN A 239 -33.89 26.50 6.87
CA ASN A 239 -35.04 26.49 5.98
C ASN A 239 -35.59 27.91 5.79
N ARG A 240 -35.26 28.51 4.64
CA ARG A 240 -35.98 29.67 4.15
C ARG A 240 -37.29 29.14 3.57
N ARG A 241 -38.35 29.22 4.38
CA ARG A 241 -39.75 29.11 3.94
C ARG A 241 -39.94 29.94 2.66
N ALA A 242 -40.35 29.28 1.59
CA ALA A 242 -41.09 29.91 0.50
C ALA A 242 -42.32 29.05 0.21
N ASN A 243 -43.48 29.70 0.26
CA ASN A 243 -44.81 29.12 0.16
C ASN A 243 -45.16 28.70 -1.29
N ASN A 244 -45.91 27.61 -1.38
CA ASN A 244 -47.06 27.32 -2.27
C ASN A 244 -46.97 27.59 -3.78
N ALA A 245 -47.06 26.51 -4.59
CA ALA A 245 -48.24 26.17 -5.39
C ALA A 245 -48.07 24.78 -6.07
N PRO A 246 -49.16 24.01 -6.29
CA PRO A 246 -49.10 22.63 -6.77
C PRO A 246 -49.24 22.54 -8.29
N SER A 247 -48.57 21.56 -8.90
CA SER A 247 -49.04 21.02 -10.18
C SER A 247 -48.80 19.51 -10.22
N ASP A 248 -49.92 18.82 -10.46
CA ASP A 248 -50.08 17.39 -10.61
C ASP A 248 -49.30 16.87 -11.81
N THR A 249 -48.60 15.73 -11.65
CA THR A 249 -48.78 14.59 -12.56
C THR A 249 -48.19 13.33 -11.93
N ALA A 250 -49.08 12.44 -11.52
CA ALA A 250 -48.78 11.08 -11.16
C ALA A 250 -48.64 10.22 -12.42
N ILE A 251 -47.51 9.55 -12.59
CA ILE A 251 -47.46 8.26 -13.29
C ILE A 251 -46.70 7.28 -12.40
N THR A 252 -47.45 6.26 -12.00
CA THR A 252 -47.01 5.13 -11.19
C THR A 252 -46.45 4.05 -12.10
N CYS A 253 -45.28 3.49 -11.76
CA CYS A 253 -44.96 2.09 -12.02
C CYS A 253 -44.04 1.57 -10.92
N ARG A 254 -44.59 0.64 -10.13
CA ARG A 254 -43.91 -0.11 -9.07
C ARG A 254 -42.99 -1.16 -9.67
N ALA A 255 -41.74 -1.22 -9.23
CA ALA A 255 -41.00 -2.47 -9.11
C ALA A 255 -40.27 -2.46 -7.75
N ARG A 256 -40.66 -3.39 -6.88
CA ARG A 256 -40.04 -3.64 -5.58
C ARG A 256 -38.79 -4.49 -5.79
N GLY A 257 -37.63 -3.99 -5.36
CA GLY A 257 -36.41 -4.76 -5.13
C GLY A 257 -35.68 -4.05 -4.00
N ALA A 258 -35.47 -4.74 -2.88
CA ALA A 258 -34.96 -4.18 -1.65
C ALA A 258 -33.44 -3.95 -1.75
N ASP A 259 -33.02 -2.71 -1.99
CA ASP A 259 -31.68 -2.25 -1.66
C ASP A 259 -31.74 -1.48 -0.35
N GLY A 260 -31.08 -2.03 0.66
CA GLY A 260 -30.81 -1.32 1.90
C GLY A 260 -29.74 -0.27 1.62
N ASP A 261 -30.15 0.99 1.54
CA ASP A 261 -29.26 2.14 1.57
C ASP A 261 -28.47 2.12 2.88
N VAL A 262 -27.28 1.54 2.82
CA VAL A 262 -26.25 1.73 3.85
C VAL A 262 -25.64 3.09 3.58
N ASN A 263 -25.95 4.05 4.44
CA ASN A 263 -25.29 5.36 4.52
C ASN A 263 -23.77 5.17 4.52
N LEU A 264 -23.14 5.35 3.35
CA LEU A 264 -21.70 5.50 3.21
C LEU A 264 -21.33 6.84 3.85
N HIS A 265 -20.89 6.83 5.10
CA HIS A 265 -20.16 7.94 5.69
C HIS A 265 -18.77 8.02 5.05
N SER A 266 -18.70 8.50 3.81
CA SER A 266 -17.46 8.92 3.16
C SER A 266 -17.07 10.28 3.70
N SER A 267 -16.38 10.32 4.83
CA SER A 267 -15.82 11.55 5.41
C SER A 267 -14.55 12.03 4.70
N ALA A 268 -14.18 11.46 3.55
CA ALA A 268 -13.11 11.97 2.69
C ALA A 268 -13.69 12.96 1.65
N GLN A 269 -14.30 14.06 2.11
CA GLN A 269 -14.42 15.23 1.24
C GLN A 269 -13.02 15.81 1.09
N THR A 270 -12.40 15.58 -0.06
CA THR A 270 -11.15 16.23 -0.41
C THR A 270 -11.37 17.74 -0.52
N GLY A 271 -10.40 18.56 -0.13
CA GLY A 271 -10.46 20.02 -0.26
C GLY A 271 -10.82 20.49 -1.68
N TRP A 272 -10.56 19.67 -2.70
CA TRP A 272 -10.97 19.86 -4.09
C TRP A 272 -12.48 20.05 -4.27
N ALA A 273 -13.31 19.28 -3.56
CA ALA A 273 -14.77 19.37 -3.68
C ALA A 273 -15.35 20.59 -2.93
N TYR A 274 -14.60 21.19 -2.02
CA TYR A 274 -15.06 22.28 -1.16
C TYR A 274 -14.87 23.67 -1.78
N LEU A 275 -13.91 23.84 -2.69
CA LEU A 275 -13.59 25.13 -3.32
C LEU A 275 -14.58 25.58 -4.43
N GLY A 276 -15.55 24.74 -4.80
CA GLY A 276 -16.52 25.04 -5.87
C GLY A 276 -17.80 25.78 -5.47
N ARG A 277 -17.88 26.38 -4.26
CA ARG A 277 -19.07 27.15 -3.82
C ARG A 277 -18.73 28.59 -3.46
N ASP A 278 -19.55 29.52 -3.95
CA ASP A 278 -19.41 30.96 -3.75
C ASP A 278 -19.75 31.38 -2.31
N GLY A 279 -18.85 32.14 -1.69
CA GLY A 279 -18.99 32.75 -0.37
C GLY A 279 -17.81 33.68 -0.12
N HIS A 280 -18.06 34.99 -0.12
CA HIS A 280 -17.05 36.05 -0.19
C HIS A 280 -16.35 36.26 1.17
N ASP A 281 -15.04 36.52 1.10
CA ASP A 281 -14.07 36.94 2.13
C ASP A 281 -13.31 35.83 2.89
N ASP A 282 -13.92 35.04 3.77
CA ASP A 282 -13.15 34.04 4.58
C ASP A 282 -12.66 32.84 3.74
N ARG A 283 -13.40 32.50 2.67
CA ARG A 283 -13.00 31.46 1.70
C ARG A 283 -11.78 31.86 0.87
N SER A 284 -11.50 33.15 0.73
CA SER A 284 -10.36 33.64 -0.05
C SER A 284 -9.04 33.32 0.65
N ALA A 285 -8.98 33.48 1.98
CA ALA A 285 -7.78 33.20 2.78
C ALA A 285 -7.47 31.70 2.86
N ALA A 286 -8.48 30.85 3.12
CA ALA A 286 -8.30 29.39 3.13
C ALA A 286 -7.91 28.84 1.76
N ALA A 287 -8.51 29.35 0.67
CA ALA A 287 -8.12 28.97 -0.69
C ALA A 287 -6.68 29.41 -1.02
N ALA A 288 -6.28 30.62 -0.64
CA ALA A 288 -4.92 31.09 -0.82
C ALA A 288 -3.92 30.24 -0.03
N ALA A 289 -4.24 29.89 1.22
CA ALA A 289 -3.44 28.99 2.05
C ALA A 289 -3.32 27.60 1.42
N PHE A 290 -4.43 27.02 0.94
CA PHE A 290 -4.43 25.74 0.23
C PHE A 290 -3.48 25.78 -0.98
N TRP A 291 -3.59 26.80 -1.84
CA TRP A 291 -2.72 26.92 -3.02
C TRP A 291 -1.25 27.17 -2.66
N ALA A 292 -0.98 27.94 -1.60
CA ALA A 292 0.37 28.17 -1.09
C ALA A 292 1.02 26.85 -0.62
N LEU A 293 0.27 25.98 0.06
CA LEU A 293 0.74 24.65 0.46
C LEU A 293 0.87 23.71 -0.74
N ARG A 294 -0.11 23.72 -1.65
CA ARG A 294 -0.15 22.85 -2.83
C ARG A 294 1.03 23.06 -3.77
N ALA A 295 1.60 24.26 -3.79
CA ALA A 295 2.81 24.61 -4.55
C ALA A 295 4.07 23.82 -4.12
N TRP A 296 4.06 23.21 -2.94
CA TRP A 296 5.14 22.34 -2.44
C TRP A 296 4.98 20.87 -2.81
N CYS A 297 3.83 20.48 -3.37
CA CYS A 297 3.51 19.11 -3.79
C CYS A 297 3.65 18.95 -5.32
N PRO A 298 3.76 17.73 -5.86
CA PRO A 298 3.78 17.51 -7.32
C PRO A 298 2.54 18.10 -7.99
N PRO A 299 2.62 18.73 -9.16
CA PRO A 299 1.48 19.46 -9.75
C PRO A 299 0.27 18.54 -10.04
N PRO A 300 -0.95 19.07 -10.15
CA PRO A 300 -2.14 18.23 -10.46
C PRO A 300 -2.03 17.49 -11.79
N THR A 301 -1.29 18.04 -12.75
CA THR A 301 -1.02 17.46 -14.08
C THR A 301 0.17 16.49 -14.08
N VAL A 302 0.56 15.97 -12.92
CA VAL A 302 1.68 15.04 -12.77
C VAL A 302 1.48 13.80 -13.64
N ARG A 303 2.56 13.35 -14.28
CA ARG A 303 2.61 12.11 -15.06
C ARG A 303 3.32 11.03 -14.24
N VAL A 304 2.57 9.99 -13.91
CA VAL A 304 3.03 8.86 -13.11
C VAL A 304 3.10 7.62 -13.99
N LEU A 305 4.21 6.88 -13.88
CA LEU A 305 4.32 5.51 -14.38
C LEU A 305 4.40 4.56 -13.19
N ILE A 306 3.63 3.48 -13.20
CA ILE A 306 3.69 2.41 -12.20
C ILE A 306 4.06 1.13 -12.93
N LEU A 307 5.14 0.48 -12.52
CA LEU A 307 5.55 -0.82 -13.04
C LEU A 307 5.16 -1.90 -12.03
N GLY A 308 4.22 -2.76 -12.41
CA GLY A 308 3.55 -3.71 -11.52
C GLY A 308 2.23 -3.13 -10.98
N MET A 309 1.11 -3.77 -11.30
CA MET A 309 -0.22 -3.24 -10.94
C MET A 309 -0.70 -3.73 -9.58
N GLY A 310 -0.42 -4.99 -9.22
CA GLY A 310 -0.96 -5.62 -8.02
C GLY A 310 -2.49 -5.50 -7.96
N GLY A 311 -3.03 -4.89 -6.91
CA GLY A 311 -4.47 -4.64 -6.76
C GLY A 311 -4.93 -3.27 -7.26
N ASN A 312 -4.07 -2.53 -7.96
CA ASN A 312 -4.26 -1.14 -8.39
C ASN A 312 -4.47 -0.13 -7.24
N SER A 313 -4.05 -0.48 -6.02
CA SER A 313 -4.20 0.38 -4.83
C SER A 313 -3.44 1.69 -4.99
N MET A 314 -2.19 1.62 -5.48
CA MET A 314 -1.32 2.79 -5.65
C MET A 314 -1.94 3.84 -6.58
N ALA A 315 -2.40 3.43 -7.77
CA ALA A 315 -3.04 4.34 -8.72
C ALA A 315 -4.29 5.00 -8.11
N ALA A 316 -5.14 4.22 -7.43
CA ALA A 316 -6.34 4.74 -6.78
C ALA A 316 -6.03 5.79 -5.70
N ALA A 317 -4.98 5.58 -4.90
CA ALA A 317 -4.55 6.54 -3.90
C ALA A 317 -3.91 7.80 -4.50
N LEU A 318 -3.07 7.64 -5.53
CA LEU A 318 -2.45 8.78 -6.21
C LEU A 318 -3.48 9.68 -6.90
N ARG A 319 -4.54 9.09 -7.47
CA ARG A 319 -5.69 9.81 -8.03
C ARG A 319 -6.34 10.75 -7.00
N LEU A 320 -6.43 10.33 -5.73
CA LEU A 320 -6.98 11.17 -4.65
C LEU A 320 -6.11 12.41 -4.42
N VAL A 321 -4.79 12.22 -4.34
CA VAL A 321 -3.86 13.28 -3.93
C VAL A 321 -3.52 14.23 -5.05
N PHE A 322 -3.32 13.71 -6.26
CA PHE A 322 -2.98 14.52 -7.41
C PHE A 322 -4.21 15.09 -8.12
N GLY A 323 -5.37 14.46 -7.96
CA GLY A 323 -6.63 14.87 -8.56
C GLY A 323 -6.89 14.23 -9.93
N ALA A 324 -8.00 14.62 -10.55
CA ALA A 324 -8.49 14.01 -11.79
C ALA A 324 -7.59 14.29 -13.02
N GLU A 325 -6.75 15.33 -12.99
CA GLU A 325 -5.87 15.71 -14.10
C GLU A 325 -4.56 14.91 -14.16
N ALA A 326 -4.23 14.15 -13.10
CA ALA A 326 -3.01 13.36 -13.07
C ALA A 326 -3.08 12.25 -14.13
N LEU A 327 -2.01 12.08 -14.89
CA LEU A 327 -1.94 11.04 -15.92
C LEU A 327 -1.21 9.84 -15.32
N ILE A 328 -1.94 8.74 -15.09
CA ILE A 328 -1.42 7.56 -14.43
C ILE A 328 -1.34 6.43 -15.46
N GLU A 329 -0.12 6.00 -15.76
CA GLU A 329 0.14 4.87 -16.64
C GLU A 329 0.61 3.68 -15.79
N VAL A 330 0.01 2.52 -15.97
CA VAL A 330 0.35 1.29 -15.24
C VAL A 330 0.82 0.25 -16.23
N VAL A 331 1.95 -0.40 -15.97
CA VAL A 331 2.50 -1.49 -16.76
C VAL A 331 2.27 -2.79 -15.99
N GLU A 332 1.56 -3.72 -16.62
CA GLU A 332 1.27 -5.03 -16.05
C GLU A 332 1.54 -6.09 -17.09
N VAL A 333 2.22 -7.17 -16.70
CA VAL A 333 2.57 -8.25 -17.62
C VAL A 333 1.46 -9.30 -17.67
N GLU A 334 0.71 -9.50 -16.58
CA GLU A 334 -0.25 -10.57 -16.43
C GLU A 334 -1.71 -10.09 -16.63
N PRO A 335 -2.39 -10.54 -17.72
CA PRO A 335 -3.77 -10.17 -17.98
C PRO A 335 -4.75 -10.53 -16.85
N ALA A 336 -4.50 -11.62 -16.13
CA ALA A 336 -5.34 -12.04 -15.01
C ALA A 336 -5.35 -11.02 -13.85
N VAL A 337 -4.28 -10.25 -13.65
CA VAL A 337 -4.21 -9.19 -12.64
C VAL A 337 -5.16 -8.06 -13.03
N VAL A 338 -5.04 -7.55 -14.27
CA VAL A 338 -5.91 -6.50 -14.81
C VAL A 338 -7.39 -6.90 -14.74
N GLU A 339 -7.71 -8.12 -15.19
CA GLU A 339 -9.07 -8.67 -15.14
C GLU A 339 -9.62 -8.69 -13.71
N SER A 340 -8.80 -9.11 -12.73
CA SER A 340 -9.21 -9.11 -11.31
C SER A 340 -9.51 -7.71 -10.78
N CYS A 341 -8.72 -6.70 -11.16
CA CYS A 341 -8.95 -5.31 -10.75
C CYS A 341 -10.20 -4.68 -11.36
N ILE A 342 -10.54 -5.03 -12.61
CA ILE A 342 -11.80 -4.61 -13.24
C ILE A 342 -12.98 -5.24 -12.50
N LEU A 343 -12.95 -6.56 -12.29
CA LEU A 343 -14.02 -7.29 -11.59
C LEU A 343 -14.27 -6.73 -10.18
N MET A 344 -13.20 -6.32 -9.50
CA MET A 344 -13.26 -5.78 -8.13
C MET A 344 -13.43 -4.27 -8.10
N SER A 345 -13.56 -3.62 -9.26
CA SER A 345 -13.73 -2.16 -9.39
C SER A 345 -12.62 -1.35 -8.73
N THR A 346 -11.39 -1.86 -8.72
CA THR A 346 -10.20 -1.07 -8.36
C THR A 346 -9.53 -0.47 -9.58
N LEU A 347 -9.87 -0.92 -10.79
CA LEU A 347 -9.60 -0.26 -12.05
C LEU A 347 -10.94 0.15 -12.69
N HIS A 348 -11.13 1.44 -12.92
CA HIS A 348 -12.33 1.99 -13.56
C HIS A 348 -12.06 2.30 -15.02
N GLU A 349 -12.78 1.66 -15.94
CA GLU A 349 -12.62 1.89 -17.39
C GLU A 349 -13.04 3.31 -17.81
N ALA A 350 -13.82 4.01 -16.99
CA ALA A 350 -14.24 5.38 -17.24
C ALA A 350 -13.16 6.44 -16.92
N ASP A 351 -12.08 6.07 -16.21
CA ASP A 351 -10.98 7.01 -15.93
C ASP A 351 -10.08 7.16 -17.16
N VAL A 352 -10.38 8.16 -18.00
CA VAL A 352 -9.64 8.48 -19.23
C VAL A 352 -8.18 8.87 -18.99
N ASN A 353 -7.83 9.25 -17.75
CA ASN A 353 -6.49 9.65 -17.35
C ASN A 353 -5.72 8.51 -16.67
N THR A 354 -6.28 7.30 -16.66
CA THR A 354 -5.58 6.08 -16.26
C THR A 354 -5.42 5.16 -17.47
N LYS A 355 -4.19 4.77 -17.80
CA LYS A 355 -3.90 3.87 -18.92
C LYS A 355 -3.16 2.63 -18.42
N VAL A 356 -3.63 1.45 -18.82
CA VAL A 356 -2.93 0.19 -18.54
C VAL A 356 -2.24 -0.32 -19.81
N HIS A 357 -0.94 -0.56 -19.70
CA HIS A 357 -0.10 -1.18 -20.71
C HIS A 357 0.07 -2.66 -20.35
N LEU A 358 -0.65 -3.53 -21.04
CA LEU A 358 -0.59 -4.97 -20.82
C LEU A 358 0.59 -5.58 -21.59
N GLN A 359 1.79 -5.45 -21.05
CA GLN A 359 3.05 -5.84 -21.69
C GLN A 359 4.16 -6.02 -20.66
N ASP A 360 5.24 -6.71 -21.08
CA ASP A 360 6.46 -6.82 -20.28
C ASP A 360 7.15 -5.46 -20.10
N ALA A 361 7.80 -5.28 -18.94
CA ALA A 361 8.44 -4.02 -18.56
C ALA A 361 9.57 -3.61 -19.51
N ASP A 362 10.39 -4.54 -20.03
CA ASP A 362 11.45 -4.22 -21.00
C ASP A 362 10.86 -3.61 -22.27
N THR A 363 9.79 -4.23 -22.78
CA THR A 363 9.11 -3.77 -23.99
C THR A 363 8.48 -2.40 -23.75
N CYS A 364 7.81 -2.22 -22.61
CA CYS A 364 7.21 -0.94 -22.26
C CYS A 364 8.24 0.18 -22.16
N LEU A 365 9.28 -0.02 -21.33
CA LEU A 365 10.27 1.03 -21.05
C LEU A 365 11.04 1.45 -22.31
N SER A 366 11.16 0.57 -23.31
CA SER A 366 11.81 0.89 -24.59
C SER A 366 10.95 1.70 -25.56
N THR A 367 9.62 1.76 -25.37
CA THR A 367 8.67 2.40 -26.29
C THR A 367 8.07 3.69 -25.75
N LEU A 368 8.14 3.91 -24.43
CA LEU A 368 7.65 5.13 -23.80
C LEU A 368 8.54 6.34 -24.10
N PRO A 369 7.96 7.55 -24.17
CA PRO A 369 8.71 8.76 -24.50
C PRO A 369 9.67 9.16 -23.36
N HIS A 370 10.88 9.57 -23.76
CA HIS A 370 11.89 10.08 -22.83
C HIS A 370 11.46 11.40 -22.19
N GLY A 371 12.00 11.72 -21.00
CA GLY A 371 11.81 13.02 -20.36
C GLY A 371 10.36 13.42 -20.10
N THR A 372 9.47 12.44 -19.87
CA THR A 372 8.01 12.64 -19.84
C THR A 372 7.41 12.45 -18.45
N TYR A 373 8.00 11.61 -17.60
CA TYR A 373 7.41 11.24 -16.32
C TYR A 373 7.98 12.09 -15.17
N ASP A 374 7.09 12.49 -14.27
CA ASP A 374 7.44 13.19 -13.03
C ASP A 374 7.78 12.19 -11.93
N VAL A 375 7.08 11.04 -11.90
CA VAL A 375 7.34 9.96 -10.95
C VAL A 375 7.19 8.60 -11.63
N ILE A 376 8.11 7.68 -11.36
CA ILE A 376 8.05 6.28 -11.76
C ILE A 376 8.11 5.43 -10.48
N TYR A 377 7.09 4.62 -10.23
CA TYR A 377 7.10 3.60 -9.19
C TYR A 377 7.45 2.25 -9.81
N MET A 378 8.46 1.57 -9.28
CA MET A 378 8.88 0.24 -9.67
C MET A 378 8.57 -0.73 -8.53
N ASP A 379 7.47 -1.47 -8.70
CA ASP A 379 6.96 -2.46 -7.75
C ASP A 379 6.70 -3.78 -8.50
N ILE A 380 7.74 -4.25 -9.21
CA ILE A 380 7.65 -5.44 -10.07
C ILE A 380 7.97 -6.69 -9.26
N PHE A 381 6.93 -7.45 -8.94
CA PHE A 381 7.06 -8.75 -8.29
C PHE A 381 7.08 -9.91 -9.30
N GLU A 382 8.01 -10.84 -9.12
CA GLU A 382 8.07 -12.10 -9.86
C GLU A 382 7.47 -13.23 -9.01
N PRO A 383 6.34 -13.82 -9.43
CA PRO A 383 5.60 -14.74 -8.59
C PRO A 383 6.17 -16.15 -8.48
N VAL A 384 7.00 -16.61 -9.42
CA VAL A 384 7.56 -17.97 -9.38
C VAL A 384 8.55 -18.15 -8.23
N HIS A 385 9.34 -17.11 -7.94
CA HIS A 385 10.36 -17.10 -6.88
C HIS A 385 10.01 -16.17 -5.71
N ALA A 386 8.90 -15.44 -5.80
CA ALA A 386 8.46 -14.44 -4.84
C ALA A 386 9.53 -13.36 -4.55
N THR A 387 10.11 -12.81 -5.61
CA THR A 387 11.19 -11.82 -5.53
C THR A 387 10.82 -10.55 -6.27
N MET A 388 11.23 -9.40 -5.74
CA MET A 388 11.21 -8.16 -6.50
C MET A 388 12.26 -8.19 -7.60
N ARG A 389 11.94 -7.51 -8.70
CA ARG A 389 12.86 -7.30 -9.82
C ARG A 389 13.08 -5.81 -10.02
N ASN A 390 14.22 -5.32 -9.57
CA ASN A 390 14.74 -3.99 -9.91
C ASN A 390 16.04 -4.15 -10.70
N LEU A 391 15.91 -4.60 -11.95
CA LEU A 391 17.08 -4.88 -12.78
C LEU A 391 17.79 -3.57 -13.16
N HIS A 392 19.13 -3.56 -13.11
CA HIS A 392 19.91 -2.38 -13.47
C HIS A 392 19.56 -1.80 -14.86
N PRO A 393 19.29 -2.61 -15.92
CA PRO A 393 18.79 -2.09 -17.20
C PRO A 393 17.46 -1.32 -17.09
N TRP A 394 16.53 -1.76 -16.25
CA TRP A 394 15.25 -1.07 -16.02
C TRP A 394 15.45 0.25 -15.30
N VAL A 395 16.38 0.31 -14.34
CA VAL A 395 16.75 1.55 -13.66
C VAL A 395 17.32 2.57 -14.65
N LEU A 396 18.22 2.14 -15.55
CA LEU A 396 18.76 2.99 -16.60
C LEU A 396 17.69 3.46 -17.60
N ALA A 397 16.76 2.59 -17.97
CA ALA A 397 15.67 2.94 -18.87
C ALA A 397 14.70 3.93 -18.21
N ALA A 398 14.26 3.65 -16.98
CA ALA A 398 13.40 4.53 -16.19
C ALA A 398 14.04 5.91 -16.01
N ARG A 399 15.35 6.00 -15.74
CA ARG A 399 16.06 7.28 -15.67
C ARG A 399 15.90 8.13 -16.93
N LYS A 400 15.90 7.52 -18.13
CA LYS A 400 15.72 8.26 -19.41
C LYS A 400 14.29 8.76 -19.60
N LEU A 401 13.32 8.08 -19.00
CA LEU A 401 11.90 8.44 -19.06
C LEU A 401 11.55 9.60 -18.11
N LEU A 402 12.33 9.81 -17.05
CA LEU A 402 12.11 10.88 -16.09
C LEU A 402 12.47 12.26 -16.66
N LYS A 403 11.64 13.25 -16.34
CA LYS A 403 12.01 14.67 -16.45
C LYS A 403 13.15 15.00 -15.48
N PRO A 404 13.90 16.08 -15.72
CA PRO A 404 14.77 16.65 -14.68
C PRO A 404 13.97 16.89 -13.39
N GLY A 405 14.51 16.44 -12.25
CA GLY A 405 13.84 16.49 -10.94
C GLY A 405 12.79 15.40 -10.69
N GLY A 406 12.49 14.57 -11.70
CA GLY A 406 11.56 13.45 -11.57
C GLY A 406 12.09 12.34 -10.65
N LEU A 407 11.19 11.58 -10.05
CA LEU A 407 11.54 10.55 -9.06
C LEU A 407 11.40 9.13 -9.61
N LEU A 408 12.42 8.30 -9.43
CA LEU A 408 12.29 6.84 -9.47
C LEU A 408 12.13 6.32 -8.04
N VAL A 409 11.09 5.54 -7.77
CA VAL A 409 10.78 4.97 -6.46
C VAL A 409 10.74 3.46 -6.60
N MET A 410 11.53 2.73 -5.82
CA MET A 410 11.69 1.28 -5.95
C MET A 410 11.41 0.59 -4.61
N ASN A 411 10.71 -0.53 -4.67
CA ASN A 411 10.58 -1.48 -3.56
C ASN A 411 11.68 -2.54 -3.67
N GLU A 412 12.56 -2.60 -2.68
CA GLU A 412 13.71 -3.50 -2.61
C GLU A 412 13.55 -4.53 -1.49
N HIS A 413 13.68 -5.83 -1.80
CA HIS A 413 13.64 -6.92 -0.81
C HIS A 413 14.95 -7.10 -0.03
N HIS A 414 15.61 -5.99 0.33
CA HIS A 414 16.82 -5.99 1.14
C HIS A 414 16.83 -4.80 2.09
N LEU A 415 17.52 -4.95 3.23
CA LEU A 415 17.77 -3.84 4.13
C LEU A 415 18.69 -2.81 3.44
N PRO A 416 18.42 -1.50 3.62
CA PRO A 416 19.19 -0.49 2.91
C PRO A 416 20.57 -0.36 3.56
N SER A 417 21.61 -0.32 2.72
CA SER A 417 23.00 -0.10 3.11
C SER A 417 23.65 0.90 2.16
N ALA A 418 24.79 1.46 2.55
CA ALA A 418 25.52 2.36 1.68
C ALA A 418 26.00 1.66 0.40
N GLU A 419 26.40 0.39 0.53
CA GLU A 419 26.78 -0.47 -0.59
C GLU A 419 25.61 -0.74 -1.54
N SER A 420 24.42 -1.06 -1.02
CA SER A 420 23.26 -1.37 -1.86
C SER A 420 22.67 -0.13 -2.55
N VAL A 421 22.88 1.08 -2.01
CA VAL A 421 22.34 2.33 -2.57
C VAL A 421 23.35 3.03 -3.50
N ALA A 422 24.65 2.80 -3.33
CA ALA A 422 25.69 3.43 -4.15
C ALA A 422 25.50 3.27 -5.67
N PRO A 423 25.12 2.09 -6.21
CA PRO A 423 24.86 1.93 -7.65
C PRO A 423 23.78 2.89 -8.18
N TYR A 424 22.77 3.19 -7.37
CA TYR A 424 21.74 4.16 -7.74
C TYR A 424 22.28 5.59 -7.76
N ALA A 425 23.13 5.95 -6.79
CA ALA A 425 23.81 7.25 -6.79
C ALA A 425 24.81 7.40 -7.96
N GLU A 426 25.43 6.31 -8.44
CA GLU A 426 26.25 6.35 -9.66
C GLU A 426 25.40 6.68 -10.90
N VAL A 427 24.20 6.11 -10.98
CA VAL A 427 23.28 6.31 -12.11
C VAL A 427 22.63 7.69 -12.08
N PHE A 428 22.18 8.15 -10.91
CA PHE A 428 21.40 9.40 -10.76
C PHE A 428 22.23 10.62 -10.34
N GLY A 429 23.46 10.41 -9.88
CA GLY A 429 24.35 11.46 -9.37
C GLY A 429 24.49 11.42 -7.85
N GLU A 430 25.65 11.83 -7.37
CA GLU A 430 25.91 11.93 -5.93
C GLU A 430 24.91 12.91 -5.28
N GLY A 431 24.25 12.46 -4.22
CA GLY A 431 23.22 13.23 -3.53
C GLY A 431 21.83 13.20 -4.17
N ASN A 432 21.61 12.29 -5.13
CA ASN A 432 20.30 12.04 -5.74
C ASN A 432 19.71 10.67 -5.41
N ALA A 433 20.26 9.94 -4.44
CA ALA A 433 19.71 8.66 -4.01
C ALA A 433 19.56 8.60 -2.49
N GLN A 434 18.40 8.14 -2.05
CA GLN A 434 18.14 7.88 -0.65
C GLN A 434 17.25 6.68 -0.42
N ALA A 435 17.39 6.02 0.74
CA ALA A 435 16.64 4.83 1.06
C ALA A 435 16.16 4.80 2.51
N VAL A 436 15.07 4.09 2.75
CA VAL A 436 14.51 3.86 4.08
C VAL A 436 14.14 2.39 4.25
N ASN A 437 14.37 1.85 5.45
CA ASN A 437 13.92 0.51 5.83
C ASN A 437 12.41 0.53 6.14
N LEU A 438 11.71 -0.58 5.90
CA LEU A 438 10.37 -0.79 6.44
C LEU A 438 10.45 -1.53 7.78
N ARG A 439 10.09 -0.85 8.88
CA ARG A 439 10.16 -1.41 10.24
C ARG A 439 9.60 -2.83 10.32
N GLY A 440 10.43 -3.76 10.79
CA GLY A 440 10.02 -5.14 11.06
C GLY A 440 10.01 -6.05 9.84
N TRP A 441 10.53 -5.59 8.70
CA TRP A 441 10.58 -6.36 7.47
C TRP A 441 11.95 -6.25 6.79
N SER A 442 12.25 -7.18 5.89
CA SER A 442 13.50 -7.21 5.11
C SER A 442 13.34 -6.47 3.78
N GLU A 443 12.71 -5.30 3.82
CA GLU A 443 12.40 -4.48 2.65
C GLU A 443 12.84 -3.04 2.86
N SER A 444 13.15 -2.36 1.77
CA SER A 444 13.45 -0.94 1.75
C SER A 444 12.80 -0.24 0.58
N ILE A 445 12.60 1.05 0.74
CA ILE A 445 12.19 1.93 -0.35
C ILE A 445 13.40 2.76 -0.73
N VAL A 446 13.74 2.75 -2.01
CA VAL A 446 14.76 3.60 -2.58
C VAL A 446 14.08 4.68 -3.42
N VAL A 447 14.46 5.94 -3.22
CA VAL A 447 14.04 7.07 -4.02
C VAL A 447 15.27 7.67 -4.69
N CYS A 448 15.23 7.79 -6.01
CA CYS A 448 16.25 8.42 -6.83
C CYS A 448 15.68 9.63 -7.56
N VAL A 449 16.46 10.70 -7.64
CA VAL A 449 16.07 11.97 -8.27
C VAL A 449 16.81 12.10 -9.60
N ALA A 450 16.09 12.30 -10.70
CA ALA A 450 16.70 12.59 -11.99
C ALA A 450 17.43 13.96 -11.93
N PRO A 451 18.70 14.05 -12.34
CA PRO A 451 19.47 15.29 -12.24
C PRO A 451 18.96 16.35 -13.24
N GLY A 452 19.36 17.60 -13.01
CA GLY A 452 19.11 18.72 -13.94
C GLY A 452 17.98 19.67 -13.56
N ASP A 453 17.32 19.48 -12.42
CA ASP A 453 16.40 20.47 -11.83
C ASP A 453 17.06 21.12 -10.61
N ALA A 454 17.28 22.42 -10.65
CA ALA A 454 17.91 23.17 -9.58
C ALA A 454 17.16 23.08 -8.24
N ALA A 455 15.85 22.80 -8.26
CA ALA A 455 15.06 22.72 -7.04
C ALA A 455 15.17 21.37 -6.29
N THR A 456 15.78 20.36 -6.91
CA THR A 456 15.79 18.99 -6.39
C THR A 456 17.14 18.28 -6.50
N ASP A 457 17.97 18.65 -7.49
CA ASP A 457 19.26 18.03 -7.76
C ASP A 457 20.23 18.25 -6.58
N LYS A 458 20.83 17.16 -6.11
CA LYS A 458 21.83 17.04 -5.02
C LYS A 458 21.34 17.31 -3.60
N TYR A 459 20.13 17.84 -3.43
CA TYR A 459 19.60 18.20 -2.11
C TYR A 459 19.24 16.98 -1.22
N SER A 460 19.32 15.74 -1.71
CA SER A 460 19.03 14.56 -0.84
C SER A 460 19.99 14.47 0.35
N LEU A 461 21.20 15.03 0.22
CA LEU A 461 22.19 15.10 1.31
C LEU A 461 21.91 16.22 2.33
N ASP A 462 20.99 17.12 2.02
CA ASP A 462 20.59 18.25 2.86
C ASP A 462 19.22 18.02 3.51
N VAL A 463 18.41 17.12 2.95
CA VAL A 463 17.11 16.75 3.54
C VAL A 463 17.29 16.18 4.95
N SER A 464 16.79 16.92 5.93
CA SER A 464 16.81 16.54 7.35
C SER A 464 15.44 16.04 7.82
N LYS A 465 15.38 15.48 9.04
CA LYS A 465 14.11 15.13 9.69
C LYS A 465 13.16 16.32 9.82
N THR A 466 13.70 17.54 10.02
CA THR A 466 12.89 18.77 10.09
C THR A 466 12.19 19.06 8.76
N HIS A 467 12.89 18.96 7.63
CA HIS A 467 12.26 19.12 6.31
C HIS A 467 11.15 18.09 6.10
N ALA A 468 11.41 16.85 6.49
CA ALA A 468 10.46 15.77 6.34
C ALA A 468 9.22 15.92 7.25
N ASN A 469 9.38 16.49 8.45
CA ASN A 469 8.26 16.86 9.31
C ASN A 469 7.40 17.96 8.68
N ILE A 470 8.03 19.04 8.18
CA ILE A 470 7.30 20.12 7.50
C ILE A 470 6.56 19.58 6.27
N ALA A 471 7.21 18.73 5.48
CA ALA A 471 6.57 18.06 4.35
C ALA A 471 5.36 17.22 4.79
N PHE A 472 5.48 16.45 5.86
CA PHE A 472 4.35 15.70 6.43
C PHE A 472 3.21 16.63 6.85
N ASP A 473 3.50 17.72 7.56
CA ASP A 473 2.50 18.68 8.04
C ASP A 473 1.78 19.39 6.88
N ILE A 474 2.48 19.66 5.76
CA ILE A 474 1.86 20.15 4.51
C ILE A 474 0.80 19.16 4.01
N TYR A 475 1.14 17.87 3.91
CA TYR A 475 0.19 16.86 3.43
C TYR A 475 -0.94 16.61 4.42
N GLU A 476 -0.68 16.65 5.72
CA GLU A 476 -1.72 16.51 6.74
C GLU A 476 -2.70 17.68 6.71
N ALA A 477 -2.24 18.90 6.45
CA ALA A 477 -3.12 20.06 6.26
C ALA A 477 -3.95 19.97 4.97
N LEU A 478 -3.37 19.43 3.88
CA LEU A 478 -4.04 19.30 2.57
C LEU A 478 -4.99 18.11 2.48
N VAL A 479 -4.61 16.97 3.06
CA VAL A 479 -5.35 15.70 3.00
C VAL A 479 -5.25 14.99 4.37
N PRO A 480 -6.00 15.45 5.39
CA PRO A 480 -5.89 14.94 6.75
C PRO A 480 -6.06 13.43 6.87
N GLY A 481 -5.21 12.79 7.66
CA GLY A 481 -5.24 11.34 7.89
C GLY A 481 -4.86 10.50 6.67
N TRP A 482 -4.44 11.10 5.55
CA TRP A 482 -4.03 10.33 4.37
C TRP A 482 -2.64 9.73 4.52
N LEU A 483 -1.70 10.41 5.16
CA LEU A 483 -0.38 9.84 5.48
C LEU A 483 -0.46 9.01 6.78
N PRO A 484 0.25 7.88 6.88
CA PRO A 484 0.38 7.16 8.13
C PRO A 484 1.19 8.00 9.12
N HIS A 485 1.03 7.72 10.41
CA HIS A 485 1.72 8.46 11.44
C HIS A 485 3.23 8.51 11.20
N PHE A 486 3.82 9.72 11.14
CA PHE A 486 5.19 9.97 10.68
C PHE A 486 6.32 9.49 11.61
N SER A 487 5.99 8.78 12.69
CA SER A 487 6.97 8.23 13.65
C SER A 487 7.84 7.11 13.09
N TRP A 488 7.53 6.63 11.88
CA TRP A 488 8.29 5.62 11.17
C TRP A 488 9.49 6.20 10.41
N LEU A 489 9.70 7.52 10.34
CA LEU A 489 10.98 8.11 9.90
C LEU A 489 11.68 8.71 11.11
N VAL A 490 12.75 8.10 11.61
CA VAL A 490 13.37 8.50 12.88
C VAL A 490 14.53 9.46 12.67
N THR A 491 15.57 9.00 11.96
CA THR A 491 16.74 9.83 11.65
C THR A 491 17.24 9.58 10.24
N ALA A 492 17.78 10.64 9.63
CA ALA A 492 18.47 10.61 8.35
C ALA A 492 19.98 10.75 8.58
N LYS A 493 20.79 9.96 7.89
CA LYS A 493 22.25 10.05 7.94
C LYS A 493 22.84 9.93 6.53
N THR A 494 23.93 10.67 6.28
CA THR A 494 24.74 10.46 5.08
C THR A 494 25.71 9.33 5.33
N TYR A 495 25.77 8.40 4.39
CA TYR A 495 26.76 7.35 4.35
C TYR A 495 27.60 7.47 3.08
N ARG A 496 28.76 6.81 3.08
CA ARG A 496 29.68 6.78 1.95
C ARG A 496 30.09 5.33 1.67
N HIS A 497 30.06 4.95 0.40
CA HIS A 497 30.62 3.69 -0.09
C HIS A 497 31.39 3.98 -1.39
N ASN A 498 32.64 3.52 -1.49
CA ASN A 498 33.53 3.80 -2.63
C ASN A 498 33.59 5.29 -3.04
N GLY A 499 33.58 6.19 -2.06
CA GLY A 499 33.61 7.65 -2.29
C GLY A 499 32.25 8.28 -2.55
N ILE A 500 31.24 7.51 -2.98
CA ILE A 500 29.90 7.98 -3.32
C ILE A 500 29.05 8.16 -2.07
N ARG A 501 28.44 9.34 -1.90
CA ARG A 501 27.52 9.62 -0.80
C ARG A 501 26.07 9.30 -1.16
N CYS A 502 25.37 8.69 -0.20
CA CYS A 502 23.94 8.44 -0.25
C CYS A 502 23.28 8.78 1.10
N ARG A 503 21.97 9.02 1.10
CA ARG A 503 21.21 9.28 2.32
C ARG A 503 20.44 8.04 2.75
N LEU A 504 20.63 7.58 3.98
CA LEU A 504 19.84 6.48 4.54
C LEU A 504 19.00 6.98 5.71
N TRP A 505 17.76 6.53 5.74
CA TRP A 505 16.80 6.79 6.79
C TRP A 505 16.63 5.55 7.66
N THR A 506 16.66 5.79 8.96
CA THR A 506 16.27 4.79 9.96
C THR A 506 14.78 4.92 10.20
N SER A 507 14.08 3.80 10.10
CA SER A 507 12.65 3.76 10.28
C SER A 507 12.25 3.48 11.70
#